data_AF-A0A7J9G2Y8-F1
#
_entry.id   AF-A0A7J9G2Y8-F1
#
_cell.length_a   1.000
_cell.length_b   1.000
_cell.length_c   1.000
_cell.angle_alpha   90.00
_cell.angle_beta   90.00
_cell.angle_gamma   90.00
#
_symmetry.space_group_name_H-M   'P 1'
#
loop_
_entity.id
_entity.type
_entity.pdbx_description
1 polymer ?
#
loop_
_entity_poly.entity_id
_entity_poly.type
_entity_poly.pdbx_seq_one_letter_code
_entity_poly.pdbx_strand_id
1 'polypeptide(L)'
;MTFNFSMQAIDHIINSAAKTNYMSSGRISVPIVFRGPNGAAAGVGAQHSQCYAAWYASCPGLKVLAPYSSEDARGLLKAGIRDPDPVVFLENELLYGESFPVSDEVLDSSFCLPIGKAKIERKGKDVTIAAYSKMVGYALK
;
A
#
# COMPACT_ATOMS: atom_id res chain seq x y z
N MET A 1 -7.67 12.26 4.70
CA MET A 1 -8.43 11.60 5.79
C MET A 1 -7.91 10.18 5.93
N THR A 2 -7.58 9.73 7.14
CA THR A 2 -6.92 8.45 7.40
C THR A 2 -7.81 7.23 7.12
N PHE A 3 -7.18 6.09 6.81
CA PHE A 3 -7.81 4.79 6.62
C PHE A 3 -8.57 4.27 7.85
N ASN A 4 -8.39 4.86 9.03
CA ASN A 4 -9.26 4.58 10.19
C ASN A 4 -10.74 4.81 9.88
N PHE A 5 -11.06 5.78 9.02
CA PHE A 5 -12.43 6.06 8.63
C PHE A 5 -12.92 5.22 7.44
N SER A 6 -12.04 4.43 6.81
CA SER A 6 -12.43 3.48 5.75
C SER A 6 -13.45 2.45 6.25
N MET A 7 -13.53 2.24 7.57
CA MET A 7 -14.53 1.38 8.19
C MET A 7 -15.97 1.77 7.85
N GLN A 8 -16.25 3.05 7.55
CA GLN A 8 -17.57 3.48 7.09
C GLN A 8 -17.93 2.94 5.70
N ALA A 9 -16.93 2.58 4.89
CA ALA A 9 -17.10 2.04 3.54
C ALA A 9 -16.65 0.57 3.44
N ILE A 10 -16.45 -0.12 4.57
CA ILE A 10 -15.80 -1.43 4.59
C ILE A 10 -16.57 -2.50 3.84
N ASP A 11 -17.91 -2.47 3.87
CA ASP A 11 -18.73 -3.43 3.15
C ASP A 11 -18.54 -3.30 1.62
N HIS A 12 -18.46 -2.07 1.12
CA HIS A 12 -18.18 -1.80 -0.29
C HIS A 12 -16.76 -2.25 -0.69
N ILE A 13 -15.77 -2.11 0.18
CA ILE A 13 -14.40 -2.55 -0.09
C ILE A 13 -14.32 -4.09 -0.07
N ILE A 14 -14.84 -4.72 0.99
CA ILE A 14 -14.64 -6.16 1.22
C ILE A 14 -15.69 -7.01 0.52
N ASN A 15 -16.97 -6.75 0.70
CA ASN A 15 -18.04 -7.62 0.21
C ASN A 15 -18.46 -7.28 -1.23
N SER A 16 -18.29 -6.03 -1.66
CA SER A 16 -18.52 -5.65 -3.06
C SER A 16 -17.24 -5.77 -3.89
N ALA A 17 -16.29 -4.85 -3.74
CA ALA A 17 -15.14 -4.73 -4.66
C ALA A 17 -14.29 -6.00 -4.71
N ALA A 18 -13.86 -6.52 -3.55
CA ALA A 18 -12.99 -7.70 -3.49
C ALA A 18 -13.64 -8.99 -4.05
N LYS A 19 -14.97 -9.10 -4.00
CA LYS A 19 -15.67 -10.36 -4.36
C LYS A 19 -16.23 -10.35 -5.77
N THR A 20 -16.43 -9.17 -6.37
CA THR A 20 -17.20 -9.05 -7.62
C THR A 20 -16.60 -9.85 -8.77
N ASN A 21 -15.29 -9.85 -8.93
CA ASN A 21 -14.63 -10.66 -9.98
C ASN A 21 -14.93 -12.16 -9.78
N TYR A 22 -14.75 -12.68 -8.57
CA TYR A 22 -15.07 -14.07 -8.24
C TYR A 22 -16.56 -14.39 -8.41
N MET A 23 -17.45 -13.57 -7.84
CA MET A 23 -18.91 -13.78 -7.86
C MET A 23 -19.51 -13.67 -9.27
N SER A 24 -18.89 -12.88 -10.13
CA SER A 24 -19.27 -12.76 -11.55
C SER A 24 -18.63 -13.82 -12.44
N SER A 25 -17.89 -14.78 -11.88
CA SER A 25 -17.10 -15.78 -12.64
C SER A 25 -16.14 -15.12 -13.65
N GLY A 26 -15.46 -14.06 -13.21
CA GLY A 26 -14.49 -13.29 -14.00
C GLY A 26 -15.08 -12.31 -15.02
N ARG A 27 -16.41 -12.14 -15.07
CA ARG A 27 -17.07 -11.28 -16.05
C ARG A 27 -16.98 -9.78 -15.73
N ILE A 28 -16.86 -9.43 -14.45
CA ILE A 28 -16.83 -8.04 -13.99
C ILE A 28 -15.54 -7.82 -13.20
N SER A 29 -14.63 -7.03 -13.75
CA SER A 29 -13.46 -6.50 -13.03
C SER A 29 -13.84 -5.27 -12.21
N VAL A 30 -13.08 -4.99 -11.15
CA VAL A 30 -13.27 -3.80 -10.30
C VAL A 30 -11.95 -3.04 -10.21
N PRO A 31 -11.58 -2.27 -11.26
CA PRO A 31 -10.32 -1.54 -11.30
C PRO A 31 -10.42 -0.25 -10.48
N ILE A 32 -10.17 -0.36 -9.17
CA ILE A 32 -10.25 0.77 -8.23
C ILE A 32 -9.08 0.76 -7.25
N VAL A 33 -8.57 1.95 -6.92
CA VAL A 33 -7.54 2.14 -5.89
C VAL A 33 -8.15 2.90 -4.70
N PHE A 34 -8.28 2.22 -3.56
CA PHE A 34 -8.61 2.83 -2.28
C PHE A 34 -7.33 3.26 -1.59
N ARG A 35 -7.07 4.57 -1.49
CA ARG A 35 -5.81 5.08 -0.93
C ARG A 35 -6.00 6.07 0.20
N GLY A 36 -5.06 6.08 1.13
CA GLY A 36 -4.99 7.09 2.18
C GLY A 36 -4.00 6.80 3.30
N PRO A 37 -3.87 7.75 4.26
CA PRO A 37 -2.98 7.63 5.41
C PRO A 37 -3.28 6.44 6.31
N ASN A 38 -2.25 5.66 6.68
CA ASN A 38 -2.33 4.44 7.47
C ASN A 38 -1.12 4.27 8.42
N GLY A 39 -1.38 3.65 9.57
CA GLY A 39 -0.37 3.39 10.60
C GLY A 39 -0.17 4.56 11.55
N ALA A 40 0.86 4.45 12.39
CA ALA A 40 1.13 5.43 13.44
C ALA A 40 1.42 6.82 12.88
N ALA A 41 0.87 7.82 13.58
CA ALA A 41 0.89 9.24 13.25
C ALA A 41 1.35 10.09 14.44
N ALA A 42 1.54 11.39 14.25
CA ALA A 42 2.12 12.29 15.25
C ALA A 42 1.07 12.77 16.28
N GLY A 43 0.83 11.99 17.32
CA GLY A 43 0.05 12.45 18.50
C GLY A 43 -1.46 12.61 18.28
N VAL A 44 -2.02 11.91 17.29
CA VAL A 44 -3.42 12.06 16.86
C VAL A 44 -4.37 11.00 17.43
N GLY A 45 -3.88 10.14 18.32
CA GLY A 45 -4.68 9.24 19.15
C GLY A 45 -5.29 8.04 18.42
N ALA A 46 -6.29 7.44 19.05
CA ALA A 46 -6.80 6.10 18.73
C ALA A 46 -7.44 5.95 17.33
N GLN A 47 -8.02 7.02 16.80
CA GLN A 47 -8.74 7.02 15.51
C GLN A 47 -7.89 7.48 14.33
N HIS A 48 -6.59 7.75 14.54
CA HIS A 48 -5.70 8.24 13.49
C HIS A 48 -4.34 7.53 13.48
N SER A 49 -4.22 6.36 14.12
CA SER A 49 -2.92 5.69 14.27
C SER A 49 -2.95 4.18 14.04
N GLN A 50 -4.09 3.61 13.69
CA GLN A 50 -4.19 2.18 13.43
C GLN A 50 -3.55 1.80 12.09
N CYS A 51 -2.96 0.60 12.05
CA CYS A 51 -2.47 -0.01 10.82
C CYS A 51 -3.48 -1.06 10.32
N TYR A 52 -4.13 -0.77 9.20
CA TYR A 52 -5.13 -1.63 8.57
C TYR A 52 -4.57 -2.64 7.58
N ALA A 53 -3.23 -2.70 7.42
CA ALA A 53 -2.58 -3.59 6.47
C ALA A 53 -2.97 -5.06 6.70
N ALA A 54 -2.89 -5.54 7.95
CA ALA A 54 -3.23 -6.92 8.28
C ALA A 54 -4.71 -7.26 8.00
N TRP A 55 -5.63 -6.32 8.26
CA TRP A 55 -7.06 -6.59 8.11
C TRP A 55 -7.45 -6.71 6.64
N TYR A 56 -7.07 -5.73 5.82
CA TYR A 56 -7.34 -5.80 4.38
C TYR A 56 -6.54 -6.90 3.69
N ALA A 57 -5.31 -7.19 4.11
CA ALA A 57 -4.52 -8.28 3.51
C ALA A 57 -5.10 -9.66 3.83
N SER A 58 -5.89 -9.78 4.89
CA SER A 58 -6.62 -11.01 5.24
C SER A 58 -7.91 -11.19 4.42
N CYS A 59 -8.25 -10.25 3.53
CA CYS A 59 -9.46 -10.30 2.71
C CYS A 59 -9.12 -10.74 1.27
N PRO A 60 -9.49 -11.97 0.85
CA PRO A 60 -9.22 -12.44 -0.52
C PRO A 60 -9.89 -11.56 -1.57
N GLY A 61 -9.18 -11.31 -2.67
CA GLY A 61 -9.62 -10.45 -3.76
C GLY A 61 -9.14 -9.00 -3.67
N LEU A 62 -8.49 -8.61 -2.56
CA LEU A 62 -7.80 -7.33 -2.47
C LEU A 62 -6.29 -7.50 -2.67
N LYS A 63 -5.67 -6.56 -3.39
CA LYS A 63 -4.22 -6.33 -3.37
C LYS A 63 -3.92 -5.21 -2.37
N VAL A 64 -3.04 -5.44 -1.40
CA VAL A 64 -2.74 -4.45 -0.34
C VAL A 64 -1.28 -4.03 -0.43
N LEU A 65 -1.06 -2.74 -0.64
CA LEU A 65 0.26 -2.13 -0.85
C LEU A 65 0.53 -1.10 0.25
N ALA A 66 1.75 -1.09 0.78
CA ALA A 66 2.18 -0.15 1.81
C ALA A 66 3.60 0.36 1.51
N PRO A 67 3.75 1.43 0.70
CA PRO A 67 5.06 1.91 0.24
C PRO A 67 5.90 2.53 1.37
N TYR A 68 7.22 2.52 1.19
CA TYR A 68 8.19 3.17 2.09
C TYR A 68 8.85 4.39 1.45
N SER A 69 9.44 4.26 0.25
CA SER A 69 10.19 5.33 -0.41
C SER A 69 9.37 6.09 -1.47
N SER A 70 9.87 7.24 -1.93
CA SER A 70 9.29 7.98 -3.06
C SER A 70 9.21 7.14 -4.34
N GLU A 71 10.21 6.29 -4.58
CA GLU A 71 10.24 5.34 -5.69
C GLU A 71 9.11 4.31 -5.57
N ASP A 72 8.97 3.69 -4.40
CA ASP A 72 7.91 2.72 -4.14
C ASP A 72 6.53 3.35 -4.30
N ALA A 73 6.33 4.53 -3.70
CA ALA A 73 5.06 5.23 -3.74
C ALA A 73 4.64 5.53 -5.18
N ARG A 74 5.54 6.09 -6.00
CA ARG A 74 5.26 6.39 -7.40
C ARG A 74 5.06 5.14 -8.23
N GLY A 75 5.96 4.17 -8.13
CA GLY A 75 5.95 2.97 -8.97
C GLY A 75 4.76 2.05 -8.67
N LEU A 76 4.48 1.82 -7.39
CA LEU A 76 3.38 0.96 -6.94
C LEU A 76 2.02 1.62 -7.10
N LEU A 77 1.89 2.94 -6.91
CA LEU A 77 0.61 3.62 -7.13
C LEU A 77 0.22 3.57 -8.60
N LYS A 78 1.18 3.81 -9.51
CA LYS A 78 0.94 3.69 -10.96
C LYS A 78 0.62 2.25 -11.35
N ALA A 79 1.30 1.27 -10.76
CA ALA A 79 0.99 -0.13 -10.98
C ALA A 79 -0.43 -0.47 -10.50
N GLY A 80 -0.82 -0.01 -9.31
CA GLY A 80 -2.16 -0.23 -8.76
C GLY A 80 -3.27 0.43 -9.56
N ILE A 81 -3.06 1.63 -10.10
CA ILE A 81 -4.04 2.30 -10.98
C ILE A 81 -4.24 1.52 -12.29
N ARG A 82 -3.20 0.85 -12.79
CA ARG A 82 -3.24 0.05 -14.02
C ARG A 82 -3.72 -1.38 -13.79
N ASP A 83 -3.92 -1.78 -12.55
CA ASP A 83 -4.30 -3.13 -12.17
C ASP A 83 -5.82 -3.33 -12.36
N PRO A 84 -6.27 -4.47 -12.93
CA PRO A 84 -7.69 -4.73 -13.12
C PRO A 84 -8.44 -5.10 -11.81
N ASP A 85 -7.70 -5.39 -10.74
CA ASP A 85 -8.22 -5.81 -9.44
C ASP A 85 -8.28 -4.63 -8.45
N PRO A 86 -9.13 -4.70 -7.42
CA PRO A 86 -9.18 -3.65 -6.40
C PRO A 86 -7.89 -3.62 -5.55
N VAL A 87 -7.32 -2.43 -5.43
CA VAL A 87 -6.07 -2.18 -4.69
C VAL A 87 -6.34 -1.30 -3.48
N VAL A 88 -5.83 -1.70 -2.32
CA VAL A 88 -5.76 -0.88 -1.11
C VAL A 88 -4.33 -0.35 -0.97
N PHE A 89 -4.16 0.96 -0.97
CA PHE A 89 -2.86 1.63 -0.97
C PHE A 89 -2.69 2.46 0.32
N LEU A 90 -1.89 1.94 1.24
CA LEU A 90 -1.76 2.38 2.62
C LEU A 90 -0.49 3.22 2.81
N GLU A 91 -0.64 4.53 2.79
CA GLU A 91 0.46 5.49 2.87
C GLU A 91 0.73 5.86 4.32
N ASN A 92 1.99 5.84 4.80
CA ASN A 92 2.25 6.39 6.12
C ASN A 92 2.45 7.91 6.03
N GLU A 93 1.60 8.69 6.70
CA GLU A 93 1.61 10.15 6.57
C GLU A 93 2.87 10.82 7.11
N LEU A 94 3.59 10.19 8.04
CA LEU A 94 4.86 10.73 8.53
C LEU A 94 5.95 10.68 7.45
N LEU A 95 5.77 9.89 6.38
CA LEU A 95 6.69 9.83 5.26
C LEU A 95 6.43 10.89 4.20
N TYR A 96 5.29 11.61 4.23
CA TYR A 96 4.98 12.62 3.22
C TYR A 96 5.95 13.81 3.21
N GLY A 97 6.54 14.13 4.37
CA GLY A 97 7.53 15.19 4.52
C GLY A 97 8.98 14.73 4.38
N GLU A 98 9.22 13.44 4.15
CA GLU A 98 10.55 12.86 4.05
C GLU A 98 11.05 12.88 2.61
N SER A 99 12.31 13.29 2.42
CA SER A 99 12.97 13.29 1.12
C SER A 99 13.75 12.00 0.92
N PHE A 100 13.56 11.37 -0.23
CA PHE A 100 14.30 10.17 -0.64
C PHE A 100 15.12 10.45 -1.90
N PRO A 101 16.35 9.94 -2.00
CA PRO A 101 17.05 9.93 -3.27
C PRO A 101 16.27 9.06 -4.28
N VAL A 102 16.13 9.56 -5.50
CA VAL A 102 15.47 8.85 -6.61
C VAL A 102 16.36 8.91 -7.85
N SER A 103 16.33 7.87 -8.68
CA SER A 103 16.99 7.88 -9.99
C SER A 103 16.16 8.65 -11.03
N ASP A 104 16.79 9.07 -12.13
CA ASP A 104 16.09 9.72 -13.25
C ASP A 104 15.02 8.81 -13.87
N GLU A 105 15.21 7.49 -13.81
CA GLU A 105 14.23 6.49 -14.29
C GLU A 105 12.88 6.61 -13.57
N VAL A 106 12.89 6.96 -12.28
CA VAL A 106 11.65 7.18 -11.51
C VAL A 106 10.83 8.32 -12.10
N LEU A 107 11.48 9.33 -12.68
CA LEU A 107 10.82 10.51 -13.26
C LEU A 107 10.09 10.19 -14.58
N ASP A 108 10.36 9.04 -15.19
CA ASP A 108 9.69 8.62 -16.40
C ASP A 108 8.19 8.32 -16.18
N SER A 109 7.39 8.59 -17.22
CA SER A 109 5.94 8.41 -17.19
C SER A 109 5.50 6.94 -17.29
N SER A 110 6.36 6.06 -17.79
CA SER A 110 6.15 4.62 -17.84
C SER A 110 6.52 3.93 -16.54
N PHE A 111 7.42 4.52 -15.73
CA PHE A 111 7.96 3.93 -14.49
C PHE A 111 6.87 3.27 -13.62
N CYS A 112 7.04 1.98 -13.37
CA CYS A 112 6.15 1.15 -12.58
C CYS A 112 6.96 0.06 -11.87
N LEU A 113 6.48 -0.34 -10.70
CA LEU A 113 7.06 -1.44 -9.94
C LEU A 113 6.14 -2.67 -9.97
N PRO A 114 6.69 -3.89 -9.93
CA PRO A 114 5.89 -5.10 -9.88
C PRO A 114 5.20 -5.23 -8.52
N ILE A 115 3.87 -5.36 -8.54
CA ILE A 115 3.08 -5.70 -7.36
C ILE A 115 3.43 -7.12 -6.89
N GLY A 116 3.50 -7.33 -5.57
CA GLY A 116 3.78 -8.63 -4.96
C GLY A 116 5.27 -8.98 -4.89
N LYS A 117 6.18 -8.05 -5.24
CA LYS A 117 7.62 -8.24 -5.13
C LYS A 117 8.20 -7.36 -4.03
N ALA A 118 8.87 -7.98 -3.06
CA ALA A 118 9.62 -7.26 -2.03
C ALA A 118 10.93 -6.68 -2.58
N LYS A 119 11.34 -5.53 -2.04
CA LYS A 119 12.61 -4.86 -2.33
C LYS A 119 13.63 -5.16 -1.22
N ILE A 120 14.88 -5.41 -1.60
CA ILE A 120 15.99 -5.55 -0.66
C ILE A 120 16.65 -4.18 -0.51
N GLU A 121 16.39 -3.50 0.61
CA GLU A 121 16.99 -2.19 0.90
C GLU A 121 18.46 -2.29 1.33
N ARG A 122 18.82 -3.35 2.07
CA ARG A 122 20.19 -3.61 2.53
C ARG A 122 20.52 -5.09 2.45
N LYS A 123 21.59 -5.46 1.74
CA LYS A 123 22.07 -6.84 1.69
C LYS A 123 22.76 -7.21 3.01
N GLY A 124 22.61 -8.47 3.42
CA GLY A 124 23.23 -9.04 4.61
C GLY A 124 23.29 -10.57 4.50
N LYS A 125 24.01 -11.23 5.41
CA LYS A 125 24.20 -12.69 5.40
C LYS A 125 23.87 -13.40 6.71
N ASP A 126 23.79 -12.66 7.82
CA ASP A 126 23.64 -13.26 9.16
C ASP A 126 22.19 -13.26 9.65
N VAL A 127 21.39 -12.26 9.27
CA VAL A 127 19.97 -12.12 9.67
C VAL A 127 19.16 -11.47 8.56
N THR A 128 17.89 -11.86 8.45
CA THR A 128 16.90 -11.19 7.59
C THR A 128 15.92 -10.40 8.45
N ILE A 129 15.77 -9.11 8.14
CA ILE A 129 14.77 -8.23 8.76
C ILE A 129 13.71 -7.93 7.70
N ALA A 130 12.47 -8.33 7.97
CA ALA A 130 11.32 -8.02 7.12
C ALA A 130 10.52 -6.87 7.73
N ALA A 131 10.36 -5.79 6.98
CA ALA A 131 9.58 -4.62 7.35
C ALA A 131 8.85 -4.07 6.14
N TYR A 132 7.84 -3.24 6.37
CA TYR A 132 7.11 -2.53 5.32
C TYR A 132 6.79 -1.11 5.80
N SER A 133 6.46 -0.23 4.85
CA SER A 133 6.14 1.18 5.13
C SER A 133 7.19 1.86 6.03
N LYS A 134 6.79 2.75 6.93
CA LYS A 134 7.68 3.51 7.82
C LYS A 134 8.65 2.63 8.62
N MET A 135 8.29 1.39 8.94
CA MET A 135 9.15 0.48 9.71
C MET A 135 10.42 0.07 8.97
N VAL A 136 10.43 0.16 7.63
CA VAL A 136 11.67 -0.02 6.84
C VAL A 136 12.72 0.99 7.25
N GLY A 137 12.34 2.27 7.37
CA GLY A 137 13.26 3.33 7.81
C GLY A 137 13.75 3.19 9.25
N TYR A 138 13.01 2.50 10.12
CA TYR A 138 13.51 2.13 11.45
C TYR A 138 14.47 0.94 11.38
N ALA A 139 14.18 -0.08 10.57
CA ALA A 139 15.02 -1.26 10.40
C ALA A 139 16.37 -0.98 9.71
N LEU A 140 16.45 0.11 8.95
CA LEU A 140 17.68 0.54 8.27
C LEU A 140 18.66 1.30 9.18
N LYS A 141 18.16 1.88 10.28
CA LYS A 141 18.97 2.52 11.32
C LYS A 141 19.71 1.46 12.15
#